data_AF-A0A397VPY3-F1
#
_entry.id   AF-A0A397VPY3-F1
#
_cell.length_a   1.000
_cell.length_b   1.000
_cell.length_c   1.000
_cell.angle_alpha   90.00
_cell.angle_beta   90.00
_cell.angle_gamma   90.00
#
_symmetry.space_group_name_H-M   'P 1'
#
loop_
_entity.id
_entity.type
_entity.pdbx_description
1 polymer ?
#
loop_
_entity_poly.entity_id
_entity_poly.type
_entity_poly.pdbx_seq_one_letter_code
_entity_poly.pdbx_strand_id
1 'polypeptide(L)'
;MDFEIPTLSSATEITGSDHKILTTSWKTMLKKWGNAKAKKWQKRRKVYKYDKMEEEDWLNFGRHIETELQKYKERIMTCRDSVCQDFDPLPFKPPSDTTEIILEIEEIRSQLIKFTEVEIKKINTEDLLLKREETIKKLKETKKMFWTARNIENNNEQNARIKYYTERRYNDMKENTTRMINSILNKRTDKVNWEKICTLEDVIVEEDKIKTAAKQHFQTWTGKNPTNMEHWEEWSKYYEAKDIPKGIYDDLIKDIDDEELNQTITKSPNQKATGPTNTSNEMLKNILAGPRKILENTRPITLIEHAQKILTKILTTRPARILTISNVLSPWNFAALPQQSTMQLMNNLINIIEDAEINKQELWLLAQDMSKALTQYIFH
;
A
#
# COMPACT_ATOMS: atom_id res chain seq x y z
N MET A 1 46.30 2.75 -6.19
CA MET A 1 45.12 1.99 -6.65
C MET A 1 45.43 1.61 -8.08
N ASP A 2 45.52 0.31 -8.38
CA ASP A 2 45.83 -0.17 -9.72
C ASP A 2 44.54 -0.18 -10.54
N PHE A 3 44.45 0.73 -11.51
CA PHE A 3 43.34 0.81 -12.45
C PHE A 3 43.71 0.03 -13.72
N GLU A 4 42.90 -0.95 -14.08
CA GLU A 4 43.08 -1.66 -15.34
C GLU A 4 42.56 -0.81 -16.52
N ILE A 5 43.18 -0.96 -17.69
CA ILE A 5 42.85 -0.19 -18.89
C ILE A 5 41.41 -0.53 -19.34
N PRO A 6 40.55 0.48 -19.63
CA PRO A 6 39.19 0.26 -20.10
C PRO A 6 39.13 -0.61 -21.36
N THR A 7 38.22 -1.59 -21.39
CA THR A 7 37.97 -2.42 -22.58
C THR A 7 36.53 -2.29 -23.07
N LEU A 8 36.33 -2.36 -24.38
CA LEU A 8 35.01 -2.33 -25.01
C LEU A 8 34.48 -3.76 -25.20
N SER A 9 33.33 -4.06 -24.60
CA SER A 9 32.62 -5.33 -24.73
C SER A 9 31.25 -5.14 -25.38
N SER A 10 30.70 -6.20 -25.97
CA SER A 10 29.40 -6.14 -26.66
C SER A 10 28.23 -6.23 -25.67
N ALA A 11 27.21 -5.38 -25.81
CA ALA A 11 26.02 -5.40 -24.95
C ALA A 11 25.00 -6.49 -25.32
N THR A 12 25.22 -7.20 -26.42
CA THR A 12 24.23 -8.07 -27.07
C THR A 12 23.70 -9.16 -26.14
N GLU A 13 24.55 -9.71 -25.27
CA GLU A 13 24.16 -10.78 -24.34
C GLU A 13 23.51 -10.27 -23.04
N ILE A 14 23.65 -8.98 -22.72
CA ILE A 14 23.22 -8.41 -21.43
C ILE A 14 21.92 -7.63 -21.58
N THR A 15 21.82 -6.79 -22.61
CA THR A 15 20.66 -5.91 -22.82
C THR A 15 20.02 -6.06 -24.20
N GLY A 16 20.58 -6.91 -25.07
CA GLY A 16 20.11 -7.06 -26.45
C GLY A 16 20.36 -5.82 -27.33
N SER A 17 21.14 -4.85 -26.82
CA SER A 17 21.48 -3.61 -27.53
C SER A 17 22.72 -3.80 -28.40
N ASP A 18 22.77 -3.07 -29.52
CA ASP A 18 23.89 -2.98 -30.46
C ASP A 18 25.01 -2.02 -30.01
N HIS A 19 24.84 -1.33 -28.87
CA HIS A 19 25.86 -0.46 -28.31
C HIS A 19 27.05 -1.25 -27.70
N LYS A 20 28.27 -0.71 -27.83
CA LYS A 20 29.47 -1.27 -27.18
C LYS A 20 29.66 -0.65 -25.80
N ILE A 21 29.82 -1.49 -24.78
CA ILE A 21 29.96 -1.08 -23.37
C ILE A 21 31.44 -0.88 -23.05
N LEU A 22 31.78 0.29 -22.53
CA LEU A 22 33.11 0.56 -21.99
C LEU A 22 33.17 0.07 -20.54
N THR A 23 33.98 -0.95 -20.27
CA THR A 23 34.09 -1.58 -18.95
C THR A 23 35.46 -1.31 -18.34
N THR A 24 35.47 -0.80 -17.10
CA THR A 24 36.70 -0.64 -16.29
C THR A 24 36.56 -1.37 -14.96
N SER A 25 37.60 -2.10 -14.58
CA SER A 25 37.67 -2.84 -13.32
C SER A 25 38.76 -2.21 -12.43
N TRP A 26 38.49 -2.10 -11.13
CA TRP A 26 39.51 -1.75 -10.14
C TRP A 26 39.32 -2.58 -8.87
N LYS A 27 40.44 -3.03 -8.30
CA LYS A 27 40.46 -3.78 -7.04
C LYS A 27 40.45 -2.83 -5.85
N THR A 28 39.40 -2.89 -5.04
CA THR A 28 39.40 -2.28 -3.70
C THR A 28 39.76 -3.34 -2.64
N MET A 29 40.60 -2.98 -1.67
CA MET A 29 40.97 -3.85 -0.54
C MET A 29 39.86 -3.97 0.53
N LEU A 30 38.64 -3.53 0.21
CA LEU A 30 37.51 -3.60 1.13
C LEU A 30 36.99 -5.04 1.15
N LYS A 31 37.33 -5.80 2.20
CA LYS A 31 36.71 -7.10 2.49
C LYS A 31 35.19 -6.91 2.54
N LYS A 32 34.49 -7.31 1.48
CA LYS A 32 33.03 -7.49 1.51
C LYS A 32 32.73 -8.54 2.59
N TRP A 33 32.23 -8.10 3.74
CA TRP A 33 31.52 -9.00 4.62
C TRP A 33 30.35 -9.54 3.82
N GLY A 34 30.33 -10.86 3.62
CA GLY A 34 29.36 -11.52 2.76
C GLY A 34 27.95 -11.09 3.14
N ASN A 35 27.16 -10.71 2.14
CA ASN A 35 25.72 -10.62 2.28
C ASN A 35 25.20 -12.03 2.59
N ALA A 36 25.22 -12.42 3.86
CA ALA A 36 24.41 -13.53 4.34
C ALA A 36 22.98 -13.18 3.91
N LYS A 37 22.45 -13.92 2.92
CA LYS A 37 21.05 -13.82 2.54
C LYS A 37 20.28 -14.03 3.83
N ALA A 38 19.74 -12.97 4.42
CA ALA A 38 18.86 -13.08 5.55
C ALA A 38 17.77 -14.05 5.12
N LYS A 39 17.77 -15.26 5.69
CA LYS A 39 16.73 -16.26 5.47
C LYS A 39 15.43 -15.52 5.78
N LYS A 40 14.64 -15.19 4.74
CA LYS A 40 13.32 -14.58 4.93
C LYS A 40 12.44 -15.65 5.56
N TRP A 41 12.43 -15.71 6.87
CA TRP A 41 11.45 -16.48 7.61
C TRP A 41 10.09 -15.86 7.30
N GLN A 42 9.27 -16.56 6.51
CA GLN A 42 7.84 -16.24 6.46
C GLN A 42 7.28 -16.53 7.85
N LYS A 43 7.23 -15.51 8.71
CA LYS A 43 6.52 -15.60 10.00
C LYS A 43 5.02 -15.71 9.69
N ARG A 44 4.53 -16.94 9.54
CA ARG A 44 3.09 -17.22 9.56
C ARG A 44 2.62 -16.97 10.99
N ARG A 45 1.90 -15.87 11.22
CA ARG A 45 1.14 -15.68 12.46
C ARG A 45 -0.18 -16.43 12.32
N LYS A 46 -0.45 -17.39 13.21
CA LYS A 46 -1.83 -17.84 13.44
C LYS A 46 -2.56 -16.68 14.13
N VAL A 47 -3.59 -16.16 13.49
CA VAL A 47 -4.48 -15.12 14.04
C VAL A 47 -5.76 -15.83 14.45
N TYR A 48 -6.04 -15.84 15.75
CA TYR A 48 -7.27 -16.43 16.29
C TYR A 48 -8.40 -15.41 16.17
N LYS A 49 -9.55 -15.83 15.63
CA LYS A 49 -10.76 -15.00 15.54
C LYS A 49 -11.60 -15.24 16.79
N TYR A 50 -11.29 -14.50 17.85
CA TYR A 50 -11.89 -14.68 19.18
C TYR A 50 -13.42 -14.61 19.17
N ASP A 51 -13.99 -13.79 18.30
CA ASP A 51 -15.45 -13.56 18.17
C ASP A 51 -16.22 -14.77 17.60
N LYS A 52 -15.52 -15.83 17.19
CA LYS A 52 -16.09 -17.04 16.58
C LYS A 52 -15.66 -18.34 17.28
N MET A 53 -15.09 -18.22 18.49
CA MET A 53 -14.63 -19.39 19.26
C MET A 53 -15.74 -19.89 20.17
N GLU A 54 -16.07 -21.19 20.04
CA GLU A 54 -17.00 -21.89 20.94
C GLU A 54 -16.29 -22.26 22.27
N GLU A 55 -17.05 -22.67 23.29
CA GLU A 55 -16.49 -22.97 24.63
C GLU A 55 -15.41 -24.06 24.60
N GLU A 56 -15.58 -25.07 23.73
CA GLU A 56 -14.59 -26.13 23.51
C GLU A 56 -13.29 -25.61 22.83
N ASP A 57 -13.41 -24.61 21.95
CA ASP A 57 -12.25 -23.96 21.32
C ASP A 57 -11.42 -23.18 22.32
N TRP A 58 -12.07 -22.53 23.28
CA TRP A 58 -11.41 -21.83 24.39
C TRP A 58 -10.67 -22.80 25.30
N LEU A 59 -11.25 -23.96 25.58
CA LEU A 59 -10.64 -25.01 26.38
C LEU A 59 -9.41 -25.63 25.70
N ASN A 60 -9.49 -25.83 24.39
CA ASN A 60 -8.36 -26.27 23.56
C ASN A 60 -7.26 -25.19 23.48
N PHE A 61 -7.64 -23.92 23.37
CA PHE A 61 -6.70 -22.80 23.37
C PHE A 61 -5.97 -22.66 24.71
N GLY A 62 -6.70 -22.76 25.84
CA GLY A 62 -6.12 -22.76 27.18
C GLY A 62 -5.07 -23.85 27.34
N ARG A 63 -5.40 -25.10 27.00
CA ARG A 63 -4.46 -26.23 27.02
C ARG A 63 -3.24 -26.00 26.13
N HIS A 64 -3.43 -25.40 24.95
CA HIS A 64 -2.33 -25.10 24.05
C HIS A 64 -1.36 -24.05 24.63
N ILE A 65 -1.89 -22.97 25.21
CA ILE A 65 -1.09 -21.93 25.87
C ILE A 65 -0.32 -22.51 27.06
N GLU A 66 -0.97 -23.35 27.87
CA GLU A 66 -0.36 -23.98 29.02
C GLU A 66 0.80 -24.92 28.61
N THR A 67 0.59 -25.68 27.54
CA THR A 67 1.63 -26.54 26.94
C THR A 67 2.81 -25.72 26.41
N GLU A 68 2.56 -24.60 25.73
CA GLU A 68 3.62 -23.73 25.21
C GLU A 68 4.38 -22.99 26.33
N LEU A 69 3.67 -22.56 27.38
CA LEU A 69 4.30 -22.00 28.58
C LEU A 69 5.18 -23.02 29.29
N GLN A 70 4.74 -24.28 29.34
CA GLN A 70 5.53 -25.37 29.92
C GLN A 70 6.80 -25.65 29.10
N LYS A 71 6.69 -25.76 27.78
CA LYS A 71 7.86 -25.86 26.88
C LYS A 71 8.82 -24.68 27.03
N TYR A 72 8.29 -23.48 27.26
CA TYR A 72 9.11 -22.29 27.48
C TYR A 72 9.85 -22.35 28.82
N LYS A 73 9.19 -22.80 29.90
CA LYS A 73 9.82 -23.04 31.21
C LYS A 73 10.91 -24.12 31.13
N GLU A 74 10.65 -25.21 30.42
CA GLU A 74 11.62 -26.29 30.19
C GLU A 74 12.82 -25.83 29.36
N ARG A 75 12.61 -24.99 28.34
CA ARG A 75 13.69 -24.32 27.59
C ARG A 75 14.54 -23.40 28.46
N ILE A 76 13.93 -22.71 29.42
CA ILE A 76 14.67 -21.86 30.36
C ILE A 76 15.48 -22.71 31.36
N MET A 77 14.94 -23.85 31.82
CA MET A 77 15.67 -24.74 32.73
C MET A 77 16.82 -25.48 32.03
N THR A 78 16.61 -25.99 30.81
CA THR A 78 17.65 -26.69 30.04
C THR A 78 18.79 -25.76 29.61
N CYS A 79 18.52 -24.48 29.32
CA CYS A 79 19.57 -23.48 29.08
C CYS A 79 20.44 -23.15 30.32
N ARG A 80 20.09 -23.62 31.52
CA ARG A 80 20.89 -23.39 32.73
C ARG A 80 21.95 -24.48 32.96
N ASP A 81 21.71 -25.69 32.46
CA ASP A 81 22.53 -26.87 32.77
C ASP A 81 23.08 -27.65 31.55
N SER A 82 22.69 -27.35 30.31
CA SER A 82 23.34 -27.94 29.12
C SER A 82 24.22 -26.94 28.38
N VAL A 83 25.49 -27.31 28.28
CA VAL A 83 26.49 -26.74 27.38
C VAL A 83 25.86 -26.58 25.99
N CYS A 84 25.89 -25.37 25.45
CA CYS A 84 25.52 -25.08 24.08
C CYS A 84 26.44 -25.84 23.11
N GLN A 85 26.03 -27.03 22.70
CA GLN A 85 26.47 -27.64 21.45
C GLN A 85 25.34 -27.45 20.44
N ASP A 86 25.69 -27.20 19.17
CA ASP A 86 24.80 -26.92 18.04
C ASP A 86 24.45 -25.45 17.75
N PHE A 87 25.42 -24.56 17.96
CA PHE A 87 25.64 -23.47 17.00
C PHE A 87 26.96 -23.75 16.28
N ASP A 88 26.92 -23.86 14.94
CA ASP A 88 28.13 -23.73 14.14
C ASP A 88 28.82 -22.42 14.56
N PRO A 89 30.03 -22.47 15.14
CA PRO A 89 30.73 -21.25 15.45
C PRO A 89 31.11 -20.64 14.09
N LEU A 90 30.48 -19.51 13.76
CA LEU A 90 31.20 -18.48 13.00
C LEU A 90 32.60 -18.38 13.63
N PRO A 91 33.69 -18.37 12.84
CA PRO A 91 35.03 -18.52 13.38
C PRO A 91 35.32 -17.36 14.33
N PHE A 92 35.03 -17.57 15.61
CA PHE A 92 35.34 -16.65 16.67
C PHE A 92 36.81 -16.87 16.91
N LYS A 93 37.63 -16.12 16.19
CA LYS A 93 39.04 -16.01 16.47
C LYS A 93 39.12 -15.44 17.91
N PRO A 94 39.63 -16.17 18.90
CA PRO A 94 39.81 -15.60 20.23
C PRO A 94 40.68 -14.34 20.07
N PRO A 95 40.34 -13.22 20.72
CA PRO A 95 41.20 -12.05 20.64
C PRO A 95 42.56 -12.41 21.23
N SER A 96 43.62 -12.03 20.51
CA SER A 96 44.97 -11.97 21.02
C SER A 96 44.96 -10.98 22.18
N ASP A 97 45.34 -11.43 23.38
CA ASP A 97 45.58 -10.59 24.56
C ASP A 97 44.41 -9.69 25.07
N THR A 98 44.16 -9.73 26.38
CA THR A 98 43.17 -8.87 27.05
C THR A 98 43.39 -7.37 26.80
N THR A 99 44.62 -6.97 26.49
CA THR A 99 44.95 -5.56 26.20
C THR A 99 44.41 -5.10 24.85
N GLU A 100 44.40 -5.95 23.82
CA GLU A 100 43.87 -5.58 22.50
C GLU A 100 42.35 -5.37 22.53
N ILE A 101 41.63 -6.22 23.27
CA ILE A 101 40.17 -6.07 23.45
C ILE A 101 39.83 -4.72 24.10
N ILE A 102 40.62 -4.30 25.08
CA ILE A 102 40.41 -3.02 25.78
C ILE A 102 40.68 -1.85 24.83
N LEU A 103 41.68 -1.96 23.95
CA LEU A 103 41.95 -0.95 22.92
C LEU A 103 40.81 -0.85 21.90
N GLU A 104 40.27 -1.97 21.42
CA GLU A 104 39.11 -1.98 20.51
C GLU A 104 37.87 -1.36 21.16
N ILE A 105 37.59 -1.69 22.42
CA ILE A 105 36.48 -1.10 23.18
C ILE A 105 36.66 0.41 23.34
N GLU A 106 37.90 0.87 23.56
CA GLU A 106 38.20 2.29 23.70
C GLU A 106 38.07 3.07 22.38
N GLU A 107 38.39 2.43 21.24
CA GLU A 107 38.16 3.00 19.92
C GLU A 107 36.64 3.16 19.65
N ILE A 108 35.85 2.11 19.92
CA ILE A 108 34.38 2.14 19.78
C ILE A 108 33.78 3.20 20.71
N ARG A 109 34.27 3.30 21.94
CA ARG A 109 33.87 4.33 22.92
C ARG A 109 34.12 5.74 22.36
N SER A 110 35.31 5.97 21.81
CA SER A 110 35.70 7.28 21.28
C SER A 110 34.84 7.71 20.10
N GLN A 111 34.43 6.77 19.24
CA GLN A 111 33.50 7.04 18.15
C GLN A 111 32.10 7.37 18.67
N LEU A 112 31.57 6.60 19.63
CA LEU A 112 30.24 6.82 20.20
C LEU A 112 30.13 8.17 20.94
N ILE A 113 31.17 8.59 21.65
CA ILE A 113 31.20 9.90 22.33
C ILE A 113 31.04 11.04 21.32
N LYS A 114 31.71 10.96 20.15
CA LYS A 114 31.58 11.96 19.08
C LYS A 114 30.15 12.09 18.53
N PHE A 115 29.38 11.00 18.51
CA PHE A 115 28.03 10.98 17.91
C PHE A 115 26.89 11.24 18.90
N THR A 116 27.13 11.08 20.20
CA THR A 116 26.05 11.05 21.20
C THR A 116 26.22 12.01 22.37
N GLU A 117 27.39 12.63 22.55
CA GLU A 117 27.74 13.48 23.70
C GLU A 117 27.56 12.81 25.07
N VAL A 118 27.39 11.48 25.12
CA VAL A 118 27.24 10.71 26.36
C VAL A 118 28.61 10.33 26.92
N GLU A 119 28.91 10.74 28.15
CA GLU A 119 30.11 10.32 28.87
C GLU A 119 30.04 8.84 29.29
N ILE A 120 30.62 7.95 28.49
CA ILE A 120 30.86 6.56 28.87
C ILE A 120 32.19 6.52 29.66
N LYS A 121 32.23 5.90 30.84
CA LYS A 121 33.49 5.74 31.61
C LYS A 121 34.47 4.80 30.90
N LYS A 122 35.75 5.14 30.91
CA LYS A 122 36.85 4.32 30.37
C LYS A 122 36.99 3.03 31.21
N ILE A 123 37.22 1.90 30.56
CA ILE A 123 37.54 0.63 31.23
C ILE A 123 39.06 0.50 31.27
N ASN A 124 39.66 0.46 32.46
CA ASN A 124 41.09 0.21 32.61
C ASN A 124 41.36 -1.27 32.93
N THR A 125 42.57 -1.75 32.62
CA THR A 125 43.03 -3.12 32.95
C THR A 125 43.00 -3.38 34.46
N GLU A 126 43.27 -2.35 35.27
CA GLU A 126 43.25 -2.40 36.74
C GLU A 126 41.83 -2.66 37.29
N ASP A 127 40.78 -2.23 36.60
CA ASP A 127 39.38 -2.47 36.99
C ASP A 127 38.95 -3.93 36.83
N LEU A 128 39.70 -4.72 36.06
CA LEU A 128 39.43 -6.13 35.76
C LEU A 128 40.04 -7.08 36.80
N LEU A 129 40.98 -6.59 37.62
CA LEU A 129 41.71 -7.37 38.64
C LEU A 129 40.97 -7.48 39.99
N LEU A 130 39.80 -6.85 40.14
CA LEU A 130 38.94 -6.99 41.31
C LEU A 130 38.19 -8.33 41.31
N LYS A 131 37.62 -8.70 42.47
CA LYS A 131 36.83 -9.93 42.65
C LYS A 131 35.85 -10.11 41.50
N ARG A 132 35.79 -11.33 40.94
CA ARG A 132 35.02 -11.69 39.73
C ARG A 132 33.59 -11.12 39.68
N GLU A 133 32.89 -11.11 40.81
CA GLU A 133 31.51 -10.60 40.91
C GLU A 133 31.40 -9.09 40.67
N GLU A 134 32.36 -8.31 41.18
CA GLU A 134 32.42 -6.85 41.01
C GLU A 134 32.78 -6.49 39.56
N THR A 135 33.71 -7.22 38.96
CA THR A 135 34.09 -7.08 37.54
C THR A 135 32.90 -7.35 36.62
N ILE A 136 32.15 -8.43 36.85
CA ILE A 136 30.94 -8.75 36.07
C ILE A 136 29.89 -7.63 36.22
N LYS A 137 29.73 -7.08 37.42
CA LYS A 137 28.77 -5.99 37.67
C LYS A 137 29.13 -4.72 36.90
N LYS A 138 30.40 -4.27 36.99
CA LYS A 138 30.92 -3.11 36.23
C LYS A 138 30.78 -3.30 34.72
N LEU A 139 31.06 -4.50 34.20
CA LEU A 139 30.92 -4.80 32.77
C LEU A 139 29.45 -4.76 32.30
N LYS A 140 28.51 -5.24 33.13
CA LYS A 140 27.07 -5.14 32.83
C LYS A 140 26.58 -3.69 32.79
N GLU A 141 27.02 -2.87 33.74
CA GLU A 141 26.71 -1.43 33.77
C GLU A 141 27.28 -0.72 32.55
N THR A 142 28.53 -1.03 32.20
CA THR A 142 29.20 -0.47 31.02
C THR A 142 28.50 -0.87 29.73
N LYS A 143 28.15 -2.16 29.58
CA LYS A 143 27.34 -2.65 28.45
C LYS A 143 26.02 -1.91 28.31
N LYS A 144 25.35 -1.61 29.44
CA LYS A 144 24.09 -0.85 29.43
C LYS A 144 24.31 0.58 28.92
N MET A 145 25.40 1.24 29.31
CA MET A 145 25.75 2.58 28.81
C MET A 145 26.02 2.55 27.29
N PHE A 146 26.81 1.61 26.81
CA PHE A 146 27.07 1.43 25.37
C PHE A 146 25.77 1.17 24.58
N TRP A 147 24.88 0.34 25.11
CA TRP A 147 23.58 0.07 24.48
C TRP A 147 22.71 1.33 24.38
N THR A 148 22.66 2.13 25.44
CA THR A 148 21.94 3.41 25.44
C THR A 148 22.52 4.39 24.43
N ALA A 149 23.85 4.57 24.40
CA ALA A 149 24.52 5.45 23.45
C ALA A 149 24.22 5.03 21.99
N ARG A 150 24.34 3.74 21.67
CA ARG A 150 24.00 3.22 20.34
C ARG A 150 22.54 3.46 19.95
N ASN A 151 21.61 3.36 20.89
CA ASN A 151 20.20 3.64 20.61
C ASN A 151 19.95 5.13 20.33
N ILE A 152 20.66 6.02 21.03
CA ILE A 152 20.62 7.47 20.75
C ILE A 152 21.15 7.75 19.35
N GLU A 153 22.30 7.16 18.98
CA GLU A 153 22.88 7.28 17.65
C GLU A 153 21.91 6.80 16.56
N ASN A 154 21.31 5.61 16.73
CA ASN A 154 20.30 5.08 15.80
C ASN A 154 19.09 6.02 15.67
N ASN A 155 18.61 6.59 16.78
CA ASN A 155 17.50 7.53 16.77
C ASN A 155 17.89 8.83 16.05
N ASN A 156 19.11 9.33 16.26
CA ASN A 156 19.63 10.51 15.57
C ASN A 156 19.74 10.29 14.06
N GLU A 157 20.26 9.13 13.62
CA GLU A 157 20.32 8.74 12.21
C GLU A 157 18.91 8.67 11.60
N GLN A 158 17.96 8.03 12.29
CA GLN A 158 16.57 7.95 11.85
C GLN A 158 15.95 9.34 11.71
N ASN A 159 16.14 10.23 12.69
CA ASN A 159 15.64 11.59 12.66
C ASN A 159 16.26 12.40 11.51
N ALA A 160 17.57 12.28 11.28
CA ALA A 160 18.25 12.92 10.17
C ALA A 160 17.70 12.43 8.82
N ARG A 161 17.46 11.13 8.69
CA ARG A 161 16.86 10.52 7.50
C ARG A 161 15.43 11.03 7.27
N ILE A 162 14.61 11.10 8.32
CA ILE A 162 13.25 11.64 8.25
C ILE A 162 13.28 13.11 7.80
N LYS A 163 14.19 13.91 8.37
CA LYS A 163 14.36 15.32 7.99
C LYS A 163 14.75 15.46 6.52
N TYR A 164 15.75 14.71 6.07
CA TYR A 164 16.17 14.68 4.66
C TYR A 164 15.03 14.35 3.70
N TYR A 165 14.26 13.27 3.95
CA TYR A 165 13.13 12.92 3.08
C TYR A 165 11.96 13.90 3.19
N THR A 166 11.86 14.64 4.28
CA THR A 166 10.84 15.69 4.45
C THR A 166 11.20 16.92 3.61
N GLU A 167 12.44 17.42 3.71
CA GLU A 167 12.94 18.51 2.88
C GLU A 167 12.91 18.16 1.39
N ARG A 168 13.33 16.94 1.03
CA ARG A 168 13.24 16.46 -0.35
C ARG A 168 11.80 16.46 -0.88
N ARG A 169 10.82 16.04 -0.07
CA ARG A 169 9.40 16.08 -0.47
C ARG A 169 8.90 17.50 -0.68
N TYR A 170 9.30 18.46 0.16
CA TYR A 170 8.98 19.88 -0.04
C TYR A 170 9.59 20.42 -1.34
N ASN A 171 10.84 20.07 -1.64
CA ASN A 171 11.49 20.48 -2.88
C ASN A 171 10.83 19.81 -4.10
N ASP A 172 10.54 18.51 -4.05
CA ASP A 172 9.84 17.79 -5.10
C ASP A 172 8.42 18.38 -5.31
N MET A 173 7.73 18.85 -4.26
CA MET A 173 6.43 19.53 -4.40
C MET A 173 6.54 20.84 -5.22
N LYS A 174 7.65 21.57 -5.08
CA LYS A 174 7.88 22.84 -5.79
C LYS A 174 8.42 22.63 -7.20
N GLU A 175 9.34 21.69 -7.38
CA GLU A 175 10.16 21.56 -8.59
C GLU A 175 9.80 20.34 -9.46
N ASN A 176 9.26 19.26 -8.88
CA ASN A 176 9.00 18.00 -9.60
C ASN A 176 7.84 17.20 -9.00
N THR A 177 6.62 17.71 -9.21
CA THR A 177 5.38 17.12 -8.67
C THR A 177 5.15 15.68 -9.13
N THR A 178 5.58 15.32 -10.35
CA THR A 178 5.48 13.95 -10.88
C THR A 178 6.29 12.95 -10.04
N ARG A 179 7.53 13.30 -9.67
CA ARG A 179 8.37 12.45 -8.81
C ARG A 179 7.75 12.27 -7.43
N MET A 180 7.17 13.33 -6.86
CA MET A 180 6.43 13.27 -5.59
C MET A 180 5.25 12.30 -5.68
N ILE A 181 4.39 12.47 -6.70
CA ILE A 181 3.19 11.62 -6.90
C ILE A 181 3.59 10.15 -7.06
N ASN A 182 4.60 9.85 -7.88
CA ASN A 182 5.08 8.49 -8.08
C ASN A 182 5.64 7.88 -6.79
N SER A 183 6.37 8.66 -5.99
CA SER A 183 6.88 8.22 -4.69
C SER A 183 5.76 7.95 -3.67
N ILE A 184 4.70 8.75 -3.64
CA ILE A 184 3.57 8.58 -2.70
C ILE A 184 2.75 7.35 -3.09
N LEU A 185 2.46 7.19 -4.38
CA LEU A 185 1.63 6.11 -4.86
C LEU A 185 2.38 4.77 -4.94
N ASN A 186 3.70 4.74 -4.71
CA ASN A 186 4.58 3.60 -4.99
C ASN A 186 4.35 3.03 -6.40
N LYS A 187 3.93 3.87 -7.33
CA LYS A 187 3.65 3.47 -8.71
C LYS A 187 4.91 3.63 -9.53
N ARG A 188 5.40 2.52 -10.08
CA ARG A 188 6.21 2.57 -11.29
C ARG A 188 5.23 2.72 -12.43
N THR A 189 5.29 3.85 -13.12
CA THR A 189 4.56 4.02 -14.37
C THR A 189 5.38 3.31 -15.44
N ASP A 190 4.89 2.15 -15.87
CA ASP A 190 5.43 1.54 -17.08
C ASP A 190 5.08 2.46 -18.24
N LYS A 191 6.10 2.86 -19.01
CA LYS A 191 5.89 3.70 -20.18
C LYS A 191 5.14 2.86 -21.21
N VAL A 192 3.97 3.34 -21.62
CA VAL A 192 3.26 2.77 -22.77
C VAL A 192 4.06 3.15 -24.00
N ASN A 193 4.74 2.16 -24.59
CA ASN A 193 5.44 2.31 -25.86
C ASN A 193 4.47 1.95 -26.98
N TRP A 194 4.22 2.91 -27.87
CA TRP A 194 3.41 2.71 -29.07
C TRP A 194 4.37 2.45 -30.24
N GLU A 195 4.31 1.26 -30.82
CA GLU A 195 5.15 0.90 -31.98
C GLU A 195 4.55 1.35 -33.30
N LYS A 196 3.21 1.44 -33.36
CA LYS A 196 2.45 1.88 -34.54
C LYS A 196 1.07 2.40 -34.14
N ILE A 197 0.56 3.34 -34.91
CA ILE A 197 -0.84 3.78 -34.87
C ILE A 197 -1.46 3.44 -36.22
N CYS A 198 -2.50 2.60 -36.23
CA CYS A 198 -3.27 2.30 -37.44
C CYS A 198 -4.52 3.18 -37.46
N THR A 199 -4.68 3.99 -38.50
CA THR A 199 -5.91 4.71 -38.81
C THR A 199 -6.65 3.98 -39.94
N LEU A 200 -7.85 4.43 -40.30
CA LEU A 200 -8.63 3.84 -41.40
C LEU A 200 -7.91 3.94 -42.76
N GLU A 201 -6.99 4.89 -42.90
CA GLU A 201 -6.35 5.22 -44.17
C GLU A 201 -4.83 4.96 -44.14
N ASP A 202 -4.16 5.16 -43.00
CA ASP A 202 -2.70 5.10 -42.89
C ASP A 202 -2.19 4.35 -41.64
N VAL A 203 -0.98 3.78 -41.76
CA VAL A 203 -0.22 3.20 -40.64
C VAL A 203 0.98 4.09 -40.31
N ILE A 204 0.96 4.70 -39.12
CA ILE A 204 2.01 5.58 -38.62
C ILE A 204 2.99 4.75 -37.77
N VAL A 205 4.23 4.63 -38.22
CA VAL A 205 5.30 3.84 -37.54
C VAL A 205 6.41 4.73 -36.95
N GLU A 206 6.57 5.96 -37.44
CA GLU A 206 7.62 6.87 -36.98
C GLU A 206 7.33 7.46 -35.59
N GLU A 207 8.29 7.41 -34.67
CA GLU A 207 8.12 7.79 -33.25
C GLU A 207 7.61 9.23 -33.06
N ASP A 208 8.15 10.19 -33.84
CA ASP A 208 7.74 11.60 -33.73
C ASP A 208 6.33 11.83 -34.28
N LYS A 209 5.95 11.09 -35.34
CA LYS A 209 4.58 11.13 -35.88
C LYS A 209 3.60 10.45 -34.94
N ILE A 210 3.99 9.35 -34.29
CA ILE A 210 3.19 8.66 -33.26
C ILE A 210 2.88 9.60 -32.09
N LYS A 211 3.89 10.29 -31.54
CA LYS A 211 3.69 11.27 -30.45
C LYS A 211 2.75 12.40 -30.87
N THR A 212 2.95 12.93 -32.07
CA THR A 212 2.14 14.04 -32.60
C THR A 212 0.69 13.60 -32.82
N ALA A 213 0.47 12.46 -33.47
CA ALA A 213 -0.84 11.88 -33.73
C ALA A 213 -1.58 11.52 -32.44
N ALA A 214 -0.92 10.89 -31.47
CA ALA A 214 -1.50 10.59 -30.16
C ALA A 214 -1.90 11.87 -29.42
N LYS A 215 -1.02 12.89 -29.39
CA LYS A 215 -1.32 14.18 -28.77
C LYS A 215 -2.52 14.84 -29.44
N GLN A 216 -2.56 14.88 -30.77
CA GLN A 216 -3.66 15.45 -31.53
C GLN A 216 -4.96 14.71 -31.24
N HIS A 217 -4.96 13.36 -31.32
CA HIS A 217 -6.11 12.53 -30.99
C HIS A 217 -6.68 12.87 -29.60
N PHE A 218 -5.88 12.84 -28.54
CA PHE A 218 -6.37 13.15 -27.18
C PHE A 218 -6.72 14.63 -26.96
N GLN A 219 -6.29 15.54 -27.84
CA GLN A 219 -6.73 16.94 -27.81
C GLN A 219 -8.07 17.14 -28.53
N THR A 220 -8.32 16.40 -29.61
CA THR A 220 -9.55 16.55 -30.43
C THR A 220 -10.64 15.53 -30.12
N TRP A 221 -10.34 14.43 -29.41
CA TRP A 221 -11.33 13.36 -29.14
C TRP A 221 -12.51 13.82 -28.29
N THR A 222 -12.38 14.95 -27.57
CA THR A 222 -13.48 15.57 -26.83
C THR A 222 -14.37 16.48 -27.70
N GLY A 223 -14.15 16.50 -29.02
CA GLY A 223 -15.05 17.17 -29.96
C GLY A 223 -16.45 16.55 -29.93
N LYS A 224 -17.47 17.35 -30.25
CA LYS A 224 -18.85 16.86 -30.35
C LYS A 224 -18.93 15.87 -31.52
N ASN A 225 -19.11 14.58 -31.22
CA ASN A 225 -19.37 13.58 -32.25
C ASN A 225 -20.79 13.79 -32.80
N PRO A 226 -20.96 14.06 -34.10
CA PRO A 226 -22.28 14.12 -34.72
C PRO A 226 -22.94 12.74 -34.66
N THR A 227 -24.24 12.71 -34.41
CA THR A 227 -25.01 11.46 -34.36
C THR A 227 -24.99 10.81 -35.74
N ASN A 228 -24.42 9.62 -35.85
CA ASN A 228 -24.52 8.81 -37.06
C ASN A 228 -25.86 8.06 -37.04
N MET A 229 -26.72 8.34 -38.02
CA MET A 229 -28.05 7.71 -38.16
C MET A 229 -28.05 6.52 -39.13
N GLU A 230 -26.95 6.27 -39.84
CA GLU A 230 -26.84 5.26 -40.92
C GLU A 230 -27.23 3.86 -40.45
N HIS A 231 -26.85 3.48 -39.23
CA HIS A 231 -27.17 2.18 -38.65
C HIS A 231 -28.19 2.26 -37.50
N TRP A 232 -28.86 3.41 -37.29
CA TRP A 232 -29.76 3.58 -36.15
C TRP A 232 -30.88 2.52 -36.12
N GLU A 233 -31.39 2.10 -37.28
CA GLU A 233 -32.40 1.05 -37.36
C GLU A 233 -31.91 -0.27 -36.74
N GLU A 234 -30.66 -0.67 -36.99
CA GLU A 234 -30.04 -1.88 -36.41
C GLU A 234 -29.81 -1.74 -34.90
N TRP A 235 -29.32 -0.57 -34.47
CA TRP A 235 -29.01 -0.30 -33.07
C TRP A 235 -30.24 -0.02 -32.21
N SER A 236 -31.34 0.47 -32.81
CA SER A 236 -32.55 0.88 -32.09
C SER A 236 -33.11 -0.25 -31.22
N LYS A 237 -33.05 -1.50 -31.69
CA LYS A 237 -33.44 -2.70 -30.93
C LYS A 237 -32.68 -2.86 -29.61
N TYR A 238 -31.42 -2.46 -29.55
CA TYR A 238 -30.59 -2.57 -28.35
C TYR A 238 -30.73 -1.39 -27.39
N TYR A 239 -31.19 -0.25 -27.91
CA TYR A 239 -31.43 0.98 -27.14
C TYR A 239 -32.91 1.25 -26.85
N GLU A 240 -33.81 0.34 -27.24
CA GLU A 240 -35.23 0.45 -26.99
C GLU A 240 -35.52 0.51 -25.49
N ALA A 241 -36.36 1.47 -25.10
CA ALA A 241 -36.73 1.62 -23.70
C ALA A 241 -37.52 0.39 -23.25
N LYS A 242 -37.06 -0.26 -22.17
CA LYS A 242 -37.82 -1.35 -21.56
C LYS A 242 -39.14 -0.83 -21.02
N ASP A 243 -40.19 -1.66 -21.11
CA ASP A 243 -41.45 -1.39 -20.42
C ASP A 243 -41.23 -1.32 -18.92
N ILE A 244 -41.44 -0.14 -18.34
CA ILE A 244 -41.31 0.12 -16.91
C ILE A 244 -42.71 0.05 -16.29
N PRO A 245 -42.97 -0.89 -15.36
CA PRO A 245 -44.24 -0.94 -14.65
C PRO A 245 -44.61 0.41 -14.02
N LYS A 246 -45.88 0.82 -14.20
CA LYS A 246 -46.42 2.05 -13.60
C LYS A 246 -46.32 1.97 -12.08
N GLY A 247 -45.76 3.01 -11.46
CA GLY A 247 -45.62 3.13 -10.00
C GLY A 247 -44.28 2.66 -9.41
N ILE A 248 -43.34 2.18 -10.24
CA ILE A 248 -41.99 1.79 -9.76
C ILE A 248 -41.25 2.93 -9.05
N TYR A 249 -41.53 4.17 -9.44
CA TYR A 249 -40.88 5.36 -8.91
C TYR A 249 -41.66 6.02 -7.76
N ASP A 250 -42.81 5.49 -7.36
CA ASP A 250 -43.64 6.09 -6.29
C ASP A 250 -42.85 6.18 -4.97
N ASP A 251 -42.00 5.18 -4.72
CA ASP A 251 -41.08 5.14 -3.57
C ASP A 251 -40.03 6.26 -3.56
N LEU A 252 -39.74 6.89 -4.70
CA LEU A 252 -38.81 8.02 -4.77
C LEU A 252 -39.41 9.30 -4.19
N ILE A 253 -40.73 9.47 -4.36
CA ILE A 253 -41.46 10.71 -4.06
C ILE A 253 -42.02 10.70 -2.63
N LYS A 254 -42.07 9.53 -1.97
CA LYS A 254 -42.52 9.40 -0.57
C LYS A 254 -41.68 10.26 0.36
N ASP A 255 -42.29 10.77 1.42
CA ASP A 255 -41.58 11.46 2.49
C ASP A 255 -40.54 10.53 3.15
N ILE A 256 -39.52 11.12 3.77
CA ILE A 256 -38.49 10.37 4.49
C ILE A 256 -39.06 9.97 5.85
N ASP A 257 -39.17 8.67 6.08
CA ASP A 257 -39.65 8.12 7.34
C ASP A 257 -38.55 8.12 8.42
N ASP A 258 -38.95 8.26 9.68
CA ASP A 258 -38.04 8.25 10.82
C ASP A 258 -37.30 6.91 10.93
N GLU A 259 -37.93 5.79 10.56
CA GLU A 259 -37.27 4.49 10.55
C GLU A 259 -36.20 4.41 9.44
N GLU A 260 -36.51 4.88 8.23
CA GLU A 260 -35.54 4.95 7.12
C GLU A 260 -34.34 5.83 7.48
N LEU A 261 -34.60 6.96 8.13
CA LEU A 261 -33.58 7.87 8.64
C LEU A 261 -32.66 7.16 9.65
N ASN A 262 -33.24 6.53 10.68
CA ASN A 262 -32.50 5.81 11.72
C ASN A 262 -31.71 4.62 11.16
N GLN A 263 -32.29 3.87 10.22
CA GLN A 263 -31.60 2.79 9.53
C GLN A 263 -30.41 3.30 8.70
N THR A 264 -30.54 4.45 8.05
CA THR A 264 -29.45 5.05 7.26
C THR A 264 -28.28 5.48 8.14
N ILE A 265 -28.58 6.07 9.30
CA ILE A 265 -27.58 6.51 10.28
C ILE A 265 -26.84 5.29 10.86
N THR A 266 -27.58 4.27 11.32
CA THR A 266 -26.99 3.07 11.93
C THR A 266 -26.12 2.28 10.96
N LYS A 267 -26.55 2.13 9.70
CA LYS A 267 -25.82 1.43 8.62
C LYS A 267 -24.65 2.24 8.05
N SER A 268 -24.47 3.50 8.45
CA SER A 268 -23.34 4.30 7.98
C SER A 268 -22.00 3.69 8.45
N PRO A 269 -20.98 3.57 7.59
CA PRO A 269 -19.74 2.88 7.93
C PRO A 269 -18.90 3.68 8.92
N ASN A 270 -18.31 3.00 9.90
CA ASN A 270 -17.37 3.61 10.86
C ASN A 270 -16.00 3.84 10.20
N GLN A 271 -15.21 4.73 10.79
CA GLN A 271 -13.81 5.04 10.43
C GLN A 271 -13.62 5.55 9.00
N LYS A 272 -14.68 6.13 8.39
CA LYS A 272 -14.53 6.89 7.16
C LYS A 272 -13.80 8.21 7.44
N ALA A 273 -13.01 8.64 6.45
CA ALA A 273 -12.38 9.95 6.46
C ALA A 273 -13.44 11.03 6.65
N THR A 274 -13.14 11.97 7.54
CA THR A 274 -14.01 13.09 7.84
C THR A 274 -13.95 14.14 6.73
N GLY A 275 -15.05 14.86 6.53
CA GLY A 275 -15.10 16.00 5.61
C GLY A 275 -14.35 17.21 6.16
N PRO A 276 -14.44 18.37 5.50
CA PRO A 276 -13.79 19.63 5.94
C PRO A 276 -14.15 20.04 7.38
N THR A 277 -15.31 19.65 7.87
CA THR A 277 -15.77 19.90 9.25
C THR A 277 -15.26 18.90 10.29
N ASN A 278 -14.39 17.97 9.89
CA ASN A 278 -13.76 16.95 10.74
C ASN A 278 -14.74 16.13 11.61
N THR A 279 -15.98 15.96 11.16
CA THR A 279 -17.01 15.19 11.89
C THR A 279 -17.13 13.79 11.31
N SER A 280 -17.16 12.79 12.18
CA SER A 280 -17.16 11.38 11.81
C SER A 280 -18.55 10.76 11.90
N ASN A 281 -18.75 9.62 11.23
CA ASN A 281 -20.03 8.91 11.26
C ASN A 281 -20.39 8.39 12.67
N GLU A 282 -19.40 8.10 13.51
CA GLU A 282 -19.59 7.73 14.91
C GLU A 282 -20.19 8.87 15.72
N MET A 283 -19.76 10.11 15.47
CA MET A 283 -20.35 11.28 16.11
C MET A 283 -21.84 11.37 15.77
N LEU A 284 -22.24 11.10 14.53
CA LEU A 284 -23.65 11.12 14.10
C LEU A 284 -24.50 10.05 14.76
N LYS A 285 -23.98 8.83 14.83
CA LYS A 285 -24.65 7.73 15.52
C LYS A 285 -24.89 8.07 16.98
N ASN A 286 -23.94 8.74 17.63
CA ASN A 286 -24.03 9.10 19.04
C ASN A 286 -24.91 10.34 19.29
N ILE A 287 -24.87 11.36 18.41
CA ILE A 287 -25.68 12.58 18.53
C ILE A 287 -27.18 12.27 18.41
N LEU A 288 -27.55 11.36 17.51
CA LEU A 288 -28.95 11.05 17.21
C LEU A 288 -29.50 9.90 18.09
N ALA A 289 -28.63 9.05 18.66
CA ALA A 289 -29.02 8.06 19.67
C ALA A 289 -29.03 8.62 21.11
N GLY A 290 -28.45 9.80 21.34
CA GLY A 290 -28.38 10.45 22.65
C GLY A 290 -29.51 11.45 22.94
N PRO A 291 -29.61 11.97 24.17
CA PRO A 291 -30.57 13.02 24.50
C PRO A 291 -30.31 14.27 23.64
N ARG A 292 -31.38 14.87 23.09
CA ARG A 292 -31.40 16.07 22.21
C ARG A 292 -30.51 17.25 22.66
N LYS A 293 -30.07 17.27 23.93
CA LYS A 293 -29.12 18.23 24.52
C LYS A 293 -27.78 18.38 23.81
N ILE A 294 -27.33 17.40 23.00
CA ILE A 294 -26.05 17.54 22.27
C ILE A 294 -26.20 18.54 21.10
N LEU A 295 -27.39 18.65 20.52
CA LEU A 295 -27.65 19.54 19.37
C LEU A 295 -27.49 21.03 19.72
N GLU A 296 -27.75 21.41 20.98
CA GLU A 296 -27.64 22.79 21.48
C GLU A 296 -26.18 23.31 21.47
N ASN A 297 -25.19 22.40 21.55
CA ASN A 297 -23.77 22.74 21.60
C ASN A 297 -23.03 22.49 20.27
N THR A 298 -23.73 21.96 19.26
CA THR A 298 -23.14 21.71 17.93
C THR A 298 -23.28 22.92 17.02
N ARG A 299 -22.19 23.29 16.32
CA ARG A 299 -22.20 24.44 15.42
C ARG A 299 -23.19 24.22 14.27
N PRO A 300 -24.08 25.17 13.92
CA PRO A 300 -25.09 24.99 12.87
C PRO A 300 -24.54 24.52 11.51
N ILE A 301 -23.34 24.97 11.12
CA ILE A 301 -22.64 24.54 9.90
C ILE A 301 -22.34 23.04 9.89
N THR A 302 -21.97 22.47 11.04
CA THR A 302 -21.72 21.03 11.13
C THR A 302 -23.02 20.28 10.91
N LEU A 303 -24.13 20.71 11.50
CA LEU A 303 -25.42 20.04 11.35
C LEU A 303 -25.91 19.99 9.89
N ILE A 304 -25.71 21.08 9.13
CA ILE A 304 -26.10 21.16 7.71
C ILE A 304 -25.34 20.15 6.83
N GLU A 305 -24.02 20.03 6.98
CA GLU A 305 -23.23 19.08 6.17
C GLU A 305 -23.70 17.62 6.39
N HIS A 306 -24.11 17.29 7.61
CA HIS A 306 -24.59 15.96 7.95
C HIS A 306 -25.99 15.68 7.45
N ALA A 307 -26.89 16.65 7.58
CA ALA A 307 -28.21 16.56 6.97
C ALA A 307 -28.08 16.33 5.46
N GLN A 308 -27.17 17.04 4.78
CA GLN A 308 -26.88 16.84 3.36
C GLN A 308 -26.33 15.45 3.06
N LYS A 309 -25.39 14.92 3.86
CA LYS A 309 -24.83 13.57 3.66
C LYS A 309 -25.88 12.48 3.84
N ILE A 310 -26.69 12.56 4.89
CA ILE A 310 -27.76 11.61 5.18
C ILE A 310 -28.82 11.67 4.08
N LEU A 311 -29.26 12.88 3.72
CA LEU A 311 -30.20 13.11 2.63
C LEU A 311 -29.67 12.54 1.31
N THR A 312 -28.43 12.85 0.93
CA THR A 312 -27.79 12.30 -0.28
C THR A 312 -27.74 10.78 -0.24
N LYS A 313 -27.47 10.19 0.94
CA LYS A 313 -27.45 8.74 1.09
C LYS A 313 -28.85 8.12 0.89
N ILE A 314 -29.89 8.74 1.43
CA ILE A 314 -31.29 8.31 1.22
C ILE A 314 -31.67 8.44 -0.26
N LEU A 315 -31.42 9.61 -0.86
CA LEU A 315 -31.72 9.90 -2.26
C LEU A 315 -30.95 9.02 -3.24
N THR A 316 -29.79 8.49 -2.88
CA THR A 316 -29.05 7.52 -3.71
C THR A 316 -29.46 6.06 -3.43
N THR A 317 -29.90 5.75 -2.20
CA THR A 317 -30.28 4.39 -1.82
C THR A 317 -31.65 3.99 -2.37
N ARG A 318 -32.63 4.89 -2.36
CA ARG A 318 -33.97 4.64 -2.92
C ARG A 318 -33.94 4.25 -4.41
N PRO A 319 -33.32 5.05 -5.32
CA PRO A 319 -33.22 4.66 -6.73
C PRO A 319 -32.34 3.44 -6.92
N ALA A 320 -31.24 3.27 -6.17
CA ALA A 320 -30.42 2.05 -6.26
C ALA A 320 -31.23 0.79 -5.93
N ARG A 321 -32.10 0.83 -4.92
CA ARG A 321 -32.99 -0.29 -4.57
C ARG A 321 -33.98 -0.57 -5.70
N ILE A 322 -34.63 0.47 -6.22
CA ILE A 322 -35.56 0.35 -7.35
C ILE A 322 -34.86 -0.23 -8.57
N LEU A 323 -33.69 0.28 -8.94
CA LEU A 323 -32.91 -0.19 -10.09
C LEU A 323 -32.34 -1.61 -9.93
N THR A 324 -32.23 -2.10 -8.70
CA THR A 324 -31.80 -3.49 -8.43
C THR A 324 -32.98 -4.46 -8.51
N ILE A 325 -34.16 -4.06 -8.02
CA ILE A 325 -35.38 -4.89 -8.02
C ILE A 325 -36.02 -4.91 -9.41
N SER A 326 -36.09 -3.74 -10.05
CA SER A 326 -36.61 -3.57 -11.39
C SER A 326 -35.52 -3.95 -12.39
N ASN A 327 -35.82 -4.86 -13.31
CA ASN A 327 -34.89 -5.25 -14.39
C ASN A 327 -34.80 -4.17 -15.49
N VAL A 328 -34.77 -2.90 -15.08
CA VAL A 328 -34.74 -1.71 -15.96
C VAL A 328 -33.37 -1.55 -16.59
N LEU A 329 -32.30 -1.79 -15.83
CA LEU A 329 -30.94 -1.76 -16.37
C LEU A 329 -30.64 -3.04 -17.15
N SER A 330 -29.63 -2.99 -18.02
CA SER A 330 -29.15 -4.18 -18.71
C SER A 330 -28.58 -5.18 -17.70
N PRO A 331 -28.82 -6.50 -17.85
CA PRO A 331 -28.18 -7.52 -17.02
C PRO A 331 -26.65 -7.51 -17.11
N TRP A 332 -26.10 -6.85 -18.14
CA TRP A 332 -24.66 -6.70 -18.36
C TRP A 332 -24.08 -5.41 -17.77
N ASN A 333 -24.82 -4.69 -16.92
CA ASN A 333 -24.28 -3.60 -16.12
C ASN A 333 -23.63 -4.17 -14.85
N PHE A 334 -22.33 -3.92 -14.63
CA PHE A 334 -21.56 -4.46 -13.49
C PHE A 334 -21.07 -3.39 -12.51
N ALA A 335 -21.57 -2.15 -12.61
CA ALA A 335 -21.12 -1.01 -11.84
C ALA A 335 -22.28 -0.25 -11.17
N ALA A 336 -21.94 0.47 -10.10
CA ALA A 336 -22.80 1.38 -9.33
C ALA A 336 -23.95 0.75 -8.51
N LEU A 337 -24.51 -0.40 -8.89
CA LEU A 337 -25.55 -1.06 -8.11
C LEU A 337 -24.96 -1.96 -7.00
N PRO A 338 -25.71 -2.18 -5.89
CA PRO A 338 -25.36 -3.16 -4.87
C PRO A 338 -25.16 -4.57 -5.47
N GLN A 339 -24.25 -5.34 -4.88
CA GLN A 339 -23.97 -6.75 -5.23
C GLN A 339 -23.36 -6.98 -6.63
N GLN A 340 -23.04 -5.93 -7.37
CA GLN A 340 -22.31 -6.02 -8.64
C GLN A 340 -20.80 -5.84 -8.41
N SER A 341 -19.99 -6.51 -9.23
CA SER A 341 -18.54 -6.41 -9.18
C SER A 341 -17.94 -6.37 -10.58
N THR A 342 -16.98 -5.47 -10.78
CA THR A 342 -16.17 -5.42 -12.02
C THR A 342 -15.35 -6.70 -12.22
N MET A 343 -15.12 -7.48 -11.15
CA MET A 343 -14.49 -8.80 -11.26
C MET A 343 -15.35 -9.80 -12.03
N GLN A 344 -16.68 -9.72 -11.91
CA GLN A 344 -17.58 -10.59 -12.67
C GLN A 344 -17.47 -10.33 -14.17
N LEU A 345 -17.42 -9.05 -14.56
CA LEU A 345 -17.18 -8.65 -15.95
C LEU A 345 -15.83 -9.19 -16.46
N MET A 346 -14.75 -9.05 -15.68
CA MET A 346 -13.43 -9.55 -16.06
C MET A 346 -13.42 -11.06 -16.25
N ASN A 347 -14.05 -11.82 -15.35
CA ASN A 347 -14.14 -13.28 -15.48
C ASN A 347 -14.96 -13.68 -16.71
N ASN A 348 -16.07 -13.00 -16.99
CA ASN A 348 -16.86 -13.26 -18.18
C ASN A 348 -16.06 -12.99 -19.46
N LEU A 349 -15.29 -11.90 -19.50
CA LEU A 349 -14.42 -11.58 -20.64
C LEU A 349 -13.33 -12.63 -20.84
N ILE A 350 -12.69 -13.10 -19.75
CA ILE A 350 -11.69 -14.18 -19.82
C ILE A 350 -12.33 -15.44 -20.39
N ASN A 351 -13.50 -15.85 -19.89
CA ASN A 351 -14.20 -17.04 -20.39
C ASN A 351 -14.55 -16.92 -21.88
N ILE A 352 -14.96 -15.73 -22.35
CA ILE A 352 -15.24 -15.49 -23.78
C ILE A 352 -13.97 -15.61 -24.63
N ILE A 353 -12.84 -15.08 -24.14
CA ILE A 353 -11.55 -15.19 -24.83
C ILE A 353 -11.11 -16.65 -24.89
N GLU A 354 -11.19 -17.38 -23.78
CA GLU A 354 -10.83 -18.80 -23.72
C GLU A 354 -11.71 -19.67 -24.65
N ASP A 355 -13.02 -19.41 -24.69
CA ASP A 355 -13.94 -20.13 -25.59
C ASP A 355 -13.61 -19.87 -27.06
N ALA A 356 -13.30 -18.63 -27.43
CA ALA A 356 -12.88 -18.28 -28.79
C ALA A 356 -11.56 -18.95 -29.18
N GLU A 357 -10.59 -19.03 -28.26
CA GLU A 357 -9.31 -19.73 -28.48
C GLU A 357 -9.52 -21.24 -28.68
N ILE A 358 -10.33 -21.88 -27.84
CA ILE A 358 -10.63 -23.32 -27.93
C ILE A 358 -11.34 -23.65 -29.24
N ASN A 359 -12.32 -22.84 -29.63
CA ASN A 359 -13.13 -23.04 -30.82
C ASN A 359 -12.48 -22.49 -32.11
N LYS A 360 -11.29 -21.88 -32.01
CA LYS A 360 -10.56 -21.24 -33.12
C LYS A 360 -11.42 -20.22 -33.89
N GLN A 361 -12.22 -19.44 -33.16
CA GLN A 361 -13.04 -18.38 -33.72
C GLN A 361 -12.33 -17.04 -33.62
N GLU A 362 -12.52 -16.18 -34.62
CA GLU A 362 -12.05 -14.80 -34.53
C GLU A 362 -12.89 -14.01 -33.52
N LEU A 363 -12.23 -13.40 -32.53
CA LEU A 363 -12.85 -12.55 -31.52
C LEU A 363 -12.38 -11.10 -31.67
N TRP A 364 -13.33 -10.19 -31.84
CA TRP A 364 -13.08 -8.76 -31.92
C TRP A 364 -13.57 -8.08 -30.64
N LEU A 365 -12.67 -7.37 -29.94
CA LEU A 365 -13.01 -6.62 -28.73
C LEU A 365 -13.02 -5.12 -29.03
N LEU A 366 -14.17 -4.50 -28.85
CA LEU A 366 -14.33 -3.04 -28.93
C LEU A 366 -14.30 -2.44 -27.52
N ALA A 367 -13.29 -1.62 -27.23
CA ALA A 367 -13.23 -0.84 -26.00
C ALA A 367 -13.69 0.59 -26.29
N GLN A 368 -14.75 1.03 -25.61
CA GLN A 368 -15.29 2.39 -25.72
C GLN A 368 -15.08 3.13 -24.39
N ASP A 369 -14.57 4.35 -24.47
CA ASP A 369 -14.44 5.26 -23.33
C ASP A 369 -15.22 6.55 -23.58
N MET A 370 -15.74 7.16 -22.51
CA MET A 370 -16.51 8.40 -22.57
C MET A 370 -15.76 9.53 -21.88
N SER A 371 -15.59 10.66 -22.57
CA SER A 371 -14.99 11.86 -21.97
C SER A 371 -15.88 12.38 -20.85
N LYS A 372 -15.39 12.39 -19.60
CA LYS A 372 -16.04 12.99 -18.42
C LYS A 372 -17.57 12.83 -18.41
N ALA A 373 -18.03 11.61 -18.11
CA ALA A 373 -19.45 11.24 -18.10
C ALA A 373 -20.38 12.23 -17.34
N LEU A 374 -19.91 12.92 -16.30
CA LEU A 374 -20.72 13.87 -15.54
C LEU A 374 -20.69 15.31 -16.08
N THR A 375 -19.65 15.70 -16.81
CA THR A 375 -19.50 17.09 -17.31
C THR A 375 -20.30 17.31 -18.59
N GLN A 376 -20.49 16.26 -19.40
CA GLN A 376 -21.13 16.36 -20.70
C GLN A 376 -22.67 16.46 -20.62
N TYR A 377 -23.29 15.99 -19.53
CA TYR A 377 -24.75 16.02 -19.33
C TYR A 377 -25.29 17.36 -18.80
N ILE A 378 -24.44 18.26 -18.31
CA ILE A 378 -24.87 19.53 -17.67
C ILE A 378 -25.12 20.65 -18.71
N PHE A 379 -24.75 20.45 -19.98
CA PHE A 379 -24.85 21.48 -21.04
C PHE A 379 -25.89 21.18 -22.13
N HIS A 380 -26.88 20.34 -21.85
CA HIS A 380 -28.03 20.13 -22.74
C HIS A 380 -29.34 20.61 -22.14
#